data_AF-A0A1J4J4A4-F1
#
_entry.id   AF-A0A1J4J4A4-F1
#
_cell.length_a   1.000
_cell.length_b   1.000
_cell.length_c   1.000
_cell.angle_alpha   90.00
_cell.angle_beta   90.00
_cell.angle_gamma   90.00
#
_symmetry.space_group_name_H-M   'P 1'
#
loop_
_entity.id
_entity.type
_entity.pdbx_description
1 polymer ?
#
loop_
_entity_poly.entity_id
_entity_poly.type
_entity_poly.pdbx_seq_one_letter_code
_entity_poly.pdbx_strand_id
1 'polypeptide(L)'
;MSNQFSNLNNIHVQQFIDYLKFELRNRKEIEEEVTEELQDLLESRITASDTYTGQEVIDALEDIPDLVESTMDRQLEHVRDVTMVLIKNVFAQAKVHNTEIHLSVAQLEDETMLKNSHAFCNSLIKNPEEVLAAAPKAQGQILSRKPKVDTSSNDELEKLRQENAKLRAEIQAGLDEFPQYAKLKQMINEREIEIRGVKARL
;
A
#
# COMPACT_ATOMS: atom_id res chain seq x y z
N MET A 1 2.88 29.29 -9.08
CA MET A 1 3.44 28.39 -8.04
C MET A 1 3.10 26.97 -8.47
N SER A 2 4.10 26.10 -8.62
CA SER A 2 3.84 24.70 -9.00
C SER A 2 3.19 23.99 -7.84
N ASN A 3 1.97 23.46 -8.00
CA ASN A 3 1.26 22.74 -6.96
C ASN A 3 1.98 21.39 -6.75
N GLN A 4 2.83 21.27 -5.74
CA GLN A 4 3.71 20.09 -5.55
C GLN A 4 2.94 18.76 -5.47
N PHE A 5 1.66 18.81 -5.11
CA PHE A 5 0.77 17.65 -5.02
C PHE A 5 0.12 17.25 -6.35
N SER A 6 0.32 18.00 -7.44
CA SER A 6 -0.28 17.71 -8.75
C SER A 6 0.23 16.41 -9.39
N ASN A 7 1.38 15.91 -8.94
CA ASN A 7 1.98 14.68 -9.43
C ASN A 7 1.47 13.42 -8.69
N LEU A 8 0.66 13.59 -7.64
CA LEU A 8 0.06 12.48 -6.91
C LEU A 8 -1.08 11.87 -7.71
N ASN A 9 -1.04 10.56 -7.93
CA ASN A 9 -2.14 9.85 -8.56
C ASN A 9 -3.29 9.59 -7.58
N ASN A 10 -4.43 9.13 -8.09
CA ASN A 10 -5.60 8.81 -7.28
C ASN A 10 -5.34 7.77 -6.17
N ILE A 11 -4.42 6.82 -6.35
CA ILE A 11 -4.05 5.84 -5.30
C ILE A 11 -3.33 6.55 -4.16
N HIS A 12 -2.37 7.44 -4.47
CA HIS A 12 -1.67 8.23 -3.45
C HIS A 12 -2.66 9.13 -2.70
N VAL A 13 -3.52 9.83 -3.43
CA VAL A 13 -4.54 10.71 -2.84
C VAL A 13 -5.48 9.93 -1.93
N GLN A 14 -5.90 8.72 -2.31
CA GLN A 14 -6.72 7.87 -1.44
C GLN A 14 -5.98 7.51 -0.14
N GLN A 15 -4.69 7.18 -0.20
CA GLN A 15 -3.90 6.89 1.01
C GLN A 15 -3.78 8.11 1.93
N PHE A 16 -3.64 9.32 1.38
CA PHE A 16 -3.68 10.55 2.17
C PHE A 16 -5.04 10.75 2.84
N ILE A 17 -6.15 10.49 2.15
CA ILE A 17 -7.50 10.56 2.72
C ILE A 17 -7.65 9.56 3.87
N ASP A 18 -7.20 8.32 3.68
CA ASP A 18 -7.31 7.28 4.70
C ASP A 18 -6.46 7.63 5.94
N TYR A 19 -5.26 8.17 5.73
CA TYR A 19 -4.41 8.68 6.80
C TYR A 19 -5.05 9.85 7.55
N LEU A 20 -5.62 10.83 6.84
CA LEU A 20 -6.30 11.96 7.47
C LEU A 20 -7.54 11.54 8.26
N LYS A 21 -8.27 10.51 7.83
CA LYS A 21 -9.37 9.93 8.62
C LYS A 21 -8.86 9.30 9.92
N PHE A 22 -7.73 8.59 9.85
CA PHE A 22 -7.08 8.06 11.04
C PHE A 22 -6.65 9.18 11.99
N GLU A 23 -6.01 10.23 11.47
CA GLU A 23 -5.54 11.37 12.27
C GLU A 23 -6.71 12.13 12.92
N LEU A 24 -7.80 12.39 12.18
CA LEU A 24 -8.98 13.06 12.74
C LEU A 24 -9.64 12.26 13.86
N ARG A 25 -9.70 10.93 13.73
CA ARG A 25 -10.19 10.07 14.81
C ARG A 25 -9.27 10.13 16.02
N ASN A 26 -7.96 10.00 15.80
CA ASN A 26 -6.97 10.08 16.86
C ASN A 26 -7.04 11.42 17.59
N ARG A 27 -7.18 12.53 16.86
CA ARG A 27 -7.37 13.85 17.43
C ARG A 27 -8.62 13.95 18.30
N LYS A 28 -9.73 13.36 17.87
CA LYS A 28 -10.97 13.34 18.66
C LYS A 28 -10.79 12.56 19.96
N GLU A 29 -10.11 11.41 19.90
CA GLU A 29 -9.79 10.59 21.09
C GLU A 29 -8.93 11.39 22.09
N ILE A 30 -7.95 12.15 21.59
CA ILE A 30 -7.12 13.04 22.42
C ILE A 30 -7.94 14.18 23.04
N GLU A 31 -8.80 14.83 22.25
CA GLU A 31 -9.67 15.90 22.74
C GLU A 31 -10.63 15.40 23.83
N GLU A 32 -11.16 14.17 23.68
CA GLU A 32 -11.98 13.50 24.69
C GLU A 32 -11.18 13.21 25.97
N GLU A 33 -9.97 12.63 25.84
CA GLU A 33 -9.11 12.33 26.98
C GLU A 33 -8.72 13.58 27.77
N VAL A 34 -8.32 14.66 27.09
CA VAL A 34 -8.02 15.95 27.75
C VAL A 34 -9.25 16.50 28.46
N THR A 35 -10.43 16.38 27.85
CA THR A 35 -11.68 16.87 28.44
C THR A 35 -12.04 16.08 29.69
N GLU A 36 -11.90 14.76 29.66
CA GLU A 36 -12.13 13.87 30.81
C GLU A 36 -11.16 14.19 31.94
N GLU A 37 -9.85 14.29 31.67
CA GLU A 37 -8.84 14.62 32.68
C GLU A 37 -9.10 16.00 33.33
N LEU A 38 -9.46 17.00 32.54
CA LEU A 38 -9.80 18.34 33.04
C LEU A 38 -11.08 18.32 33.89
N GLN A 39 -12.09 17.55 33.45
CA GLN A 39 -13.34 17.43 34.19
C GLN A 39 -13.13 16.71 35.52
N ASP A 40 -12.35 15.63 35.54
CA ASP A 40 -11.97 14.91 36.77
C ASP A 40 -11.23 15.83 37.74
N LEU A 41 -10.29 16.65 37.25
CA LEU A 41 -9.58 17.63 38.07
C LEU A 41 -10.54 18.65 38.67
N LEU A 42 -11.44 19.22 37.86
CA LEU A 42 -12.43 20.19 38.31
C LEU A 42 -13.43 19.59 39.31
N GLU A 43 -13.97 18.39 39.05
CA GLU A 43 -14.90 17.71 39.96
C GLU A 43 -14.25 17.33 41.30
N SER A 44 -12.95 17.02 41.29
CA SER A 44 -12.19 16.72 42.52
C SER A 44 -11.99 17.95 43.43
N ARG A 45 -12.08 19.16 42.87
CA ARG A 45 -11.81 20.43 43.57
C ARG A 45 -13.05 21.29 43.78
N ILE A 46 -14.02 21.23 42.88
CA ILE A 46 -15.19 22.11 42.81
C ILE A 46 -16.46 21.25 42.80
N THR A 47 -17.23 21.35 43.88
CA THR A 47 -18.55 20.77 44.03
C THR A 47 -19.62 21.84 43.80
N ALA A 48 -20.67 21.50 43.04
CA ALA A 48 -21.71 22.44 42.62
C ALA A 48 -22.54 23.07 43.77
N SER A 49 -22.36 22.60 45.02
CA SER A 49 -23.16 23.02 46.18
C SER A 49 -22.45 23.99 47.12
N ASP A 50 -21.17 24.30 46.87
CA ASP A 50 -20.34 25.09 47.78
C ASP A 50 -20.11 26.52 47.28
N THR A 51 -19.85 27.44 48.21
CA THR A 51 -19.41 28.80 47.90
C THR A 51 -17.91 28.89 48.10
N TYR A 52 -17.20 29.31 47.05
CA TYR A 52 -15.75 29.39 47.05
C TYR A 52 -15.27 30.84 47.15
N THR A 53 -14.20 31.04 47.91
CA THR A 53 -13.41 32.27 47.90
C THR A 53 -12.56 32.33 46.62
N GLY A 54 -12.12 33.54 46.24
CA GLY A 54 -11.27 33.71 45.08
C GLY A 54 -9.94 32.93 45.17
N GLN A 55 -9.40 32.75 46.38
CA GLN A 55 -8.17 31.98 46.58
C GLN A 55 -8.39 30.49 46.36
N GLU A 56 -9.49 29.92 46.87
CA GLU A 56 -9.82 28.50 46.66
C GLU A 56 -10.03 28.17 45.19
N VAL A 57 -10.57 29.11 44.39
CA VAL A 57 -10.66 28.95 42.94
C VAL A 57 -9.30 29.00 42.27
N ILE A 58 -8.39 29.87 42.71
CA ILE A 58 -7.02 29.95 42.17
C ILE A 58 -6.28 28.64 42.47
N ASP A 59 -6.33 28.18 43.72
CA ASP A 59 -5.69 26.94 44.14
C ASP A 59 -6.27 25.72 43.40
N ALA A 60 -7.57 25.72 43.11
CA ALA A 60 -8.22 24.67 42.33
C ALA A 60 -7.78 24.62 40.85
N LEU A 61 -7.34 25.75 40.28
CA LEU A 61 -6.90 25.84 38.89
C LEU A 61 -5.38 25.74 38.73
N GLU A 62 -4.62 25.74 39.83
CA GLU A 62 -3.15 25.72 39.83
C GLU A 62 -2.58 24.45 39.18
N ASP A 63 -3.30 23.33 39.27
CA ASP A 63 -2.90 22.02 38.72
C ASP A 63 -3.17 21.89 37.20
N ILE A 64 -3.94 22.80 36.58
CA ILE A 64 -4.32 22.70 35.15
C ILE A 64 -3.11 22.82 34.20
N PRO A 65 -2.18 23.79 34.37
CA PRO A 65 -1.03 23.91 33.49
C PRO A 65 -0.18 22.62 33.44
N ASP A 66 0.07 22.00 34.60
CA ASP A 66 0.85 20.76 34.70
C ASP A 66 0.16 19.60 33.98
N LEU A 67 -1.17 19.51 34.12
CA LEU A 67 -1.98 18.52 33.39
C LEU A 67 -1.87 18.73 31.88
N VAL A 68 -2.02 19.97 31.41
CA VAL A 68 -1.93 20.30 29.98
C VAL A 68 -0.53 20.00 29.44
N GLU A 69 0.53 20.35 30.18
CA GLU A 69 1.93 20.05 29.80
C GLU A 69 2.16 18.55 29.67
N SER A 70 1.78 17.77 30.69
CA SER A 70 1.89 16.31 30.69
C SER A 70 1.15 15.67 29.52
N THR A 71 -0.09 16.12 29.25
CA THR A 71 -0.88 15.56 28.16
C THR A 71 -0.32 15.97 26.80
N MET A 72 0.13 17.23 26.63
CA MET A 72 0.80 17.65 25.41
C MET A 72 2.08 16.85 25.13
N ASP A 73 2.93 16.63 26.15
CA ASP A 73 4.15 15.85 26.01
C ASP A 73 3.84 14.43 25.53
N ARG A 74 2.89 13.75 26.17
CA ARG A 74 2.44 12.41 25.78
C ARG A 74 1.96 12.36 24.33
N GLN A 75 1.22 13.38 23.87
CA GLN A 75 0.76 13.43 22.47
C GLN A 75 1.89 13.71 21.49
N LEU A 76 2.85 14.58 21.82
CA LEU A 76 4.02 14.82 20.98
C LEU A 76 4.89 13.56 20.84
N GLU A 77 5.05 12.80 21.92
CA GLU A 77 5.72 11.50 21.88
C GLU A 77 4.97 10.48 21.00
N HIS A 78 3.65 10.42 21.13
CA HIS A 78 2.83 9.54 20.31
C HIS A 78 2.96 9.88 18.81
N VAL A 79 2.92 11.17 18.45
CA VAL A 79 3.10 11.63 17.05
C VAL A 79 4.49 11.28 16.52
N ARG A 80 5.54 11.44 17.34
CA ARG A 80 6.90 11.00 16.99
C ARG A 80 6.91 9.51 16.65
N ASP A 81 6.31 8.68 17.48
CA ASP A 81 6.33 7.23 17.30
C ASP A 81 5.51 6.78 16.07
N VAL A 82 4.34 7.38 15.84
CA VAL A 82 3.54 7.17 14.62
C VAL A 82 4.34 7.56 13.37
N THR A 83 5.03 8.70 13.42
CA THR A 83 5.88 9.18 12.31
C THR A 83 7.02 8.20 12.02
N MET A 84 7.67 7.68 13.06
CA MET A 84 8.72 6.66 12.92
C MET A 84 8.21 5.37 12.28
N VAL A 85 7.00 4.93 12.65
CA VAL A 85 6.37 3.76 12.02
C VAL A 85 6.07 4.01 10.55
N LEU A 86 5.55 5.19 10.19
CA LEU A 86 5.29 5.56 8.79
C LEU A 86 6.58 5.55 7.97
N ILE A 87 7.64 6.20 8.44
CA ILE A 87 8.95 6.25 7.77
C ILE A 87 9.52 4.83 7.59
N LYS A 88 9.49 4.01 8.64
CA LYS A 88 9.92 2.60 8.58
C LYS A 88 9.15 1.83 7.51
N ASN A 89 7.83 1.98 7.46
CA ASN A 89 6.98 1.26 6.51
C ASN A 89 7.25 1.69 5.06
N VAL A 90 7.50 2.98 4.81
CA VAL A 90 7.90 3.50 3.50
C VAL A 90 9.24 2.90 3.06
N PHE A 91 10.26 2.89 3.93
CA PHE A 91 11.55 2.29 3.59
C PHE A 91 11.48 0.77 3.39
N ALA A 92 10.64 0.08 4.16
CA ALA A 92 10.42 -1.36 3.97
C ALA A 92 9.80 -1.65 2.59
N GLN A 93 8.81 -0.87 2.16
CA GLN A 93 8.22 -0.98 0.82
C GLN A 93 9.25 -0.66 -0.28
N ALA A 94 10.01 0.41 -0.11
CA ALA A 94 11.06 0.80 -1.06
C ALA A 94 12.09 -0.33 -1.24
N LYS A 95 12.52 -0.95 -0.15
CA LYS A 95 13.44 -2.10 -0.15
C LYS A 95 12.88 -3.29 -0.93
N VAL A 96 11.59 -3.62 -0.77
CA VAL A 96 10.93 -4.70 -1.52
C VAL A 96 10.96 -4.44 -3.04
N HIS A 97 10.90 -3.18 -3.44
CA HIS A 97 10.91 -2.76 -4.84
C HIS A 97 12.32 -2.42 -5.38
N ASN A 98 13.39 -2.62 -4.58
CA ASN A 98 14.75 -2.18 -4.89
C ASN A 98 14.83 -0.69 -5.29
N THR A 99 14.00 0.14 -4.67
CA THR A 99 14.01 1.59 -4.84
C THR A 99 14.74 2.21 -3.67
N GLU A 100 15.67 3.11 -3.96
CA GLU A 100 16.30 3.95 -2.94
C GLU A 100 15.47 5.21 -2.72
N ILE A 101 15.14 5.50 -1.46
CA ILE A 101 14.43 6.72 -1.07
C ILE A 101 15.35 7.50 -0.14
N HIS A 102 15.57 8.76 -0.47
CA HIS A 102 16.28 9.70 0.40
C HIS A 102 15.29 10.67 1.03
N LEU A 103 15.23 10.67 2.36
CA LEU A 103 14.45 11.64 3.12
C LEU A 103 15.30 12.89 3.36
N SER A 104 14.90 14.03 2.82
CA SER A 104 15.55 15.31 3.11
C SER A 104 14.93 15.95 4.35
N VAL A 105 15.55 15.74 5.51
CA VAL A 105 15.04 16.27 6.80
C VAL A 105 14.93 17.80 6.77
N ALA A 106 15.83 18.49 6.06
CA ALA A 106 15.78 19.95 5.91
C ALA A 106 14.49 20.48 5.26
N GLN A 107 13.80 19.66 4.45
CA GLN A 107 12.52 20.06 3.85
C GLN A 107 11.37 20.10 4.87
N LEU A 108 11.52 19.44 6.03
CA LEU A 108 10.51 19.47 7.09
C LEU A 108 10.46 20.83 7.80
N GLU A 109 11.50 21.65 7.65
CA GLU A 109 11.59 23.01 8.20
C GLU A 109 11.20 24.09 7.17
N ASP A 110 10.92 23.71 5.91
CA ASP A 110 10.51 24.66 4.89
C ASP A 110 9.05 25.06 5.08
N GLU A 111 8.85 26.24 5.67
CA GLU A 111 7.56 26.91 5.87
C GLU A 111 6.68 26.97 4.61
N THR A 112 7.26 27.07 3.43
CA THR A 112 6.49 27.09 2.17
C THR A 112 5.92 25.70 1.89
N MET A 113 6.72 24.65 2.09
CA MET A 113 6.27 23.27 1.94
C MET A 113 5.21 22.92 3.00
N LEU A 114 5.41 23.34 4.25
CA LEU A 114 4.43 23.15 5.33
C LEU A 114 3.10 23.83 5.02
N LYS A 115 3.11 25.07 4.53
CA LYS A 115 1.89 25.79 4.12
C LYS A 115 1.17 25.11 2.96
N ASN A 116 1.91 24.63 1.96
CA ASN A 116 1.33 23.89 0.84
C ASN A 116 0.70 22.58 1.33
N SER A 117 1.39 21.85 2.22
CA SER A 117 0.88 20.62 2.83
C SER A 117 -0.40 20.88 3.62
N HIS A 118 -0.42 21.93 4.44
CA HIS A 118 -1.60 22.33 5.20
C HIS A 118 -2.80 22.65 4.29
N ALA A 119 -2.58 23.43 3.21
CA ALA A 119 -3.63 23.72 2.24
C ALA A 119 -4.16 22.45 1.56
N PHE A 120 -3.28 21.52 1.20
CA PHE A 120 -3.65 20.25 0.60
C PHE A 120 -4.46 19.37 1.58
N CYS A 121 -4.00 19.19 2.82
CA CYS A 121 -4.75 18.46 3.84
C CYS A 121 -6.14 19.05 4.07
N ASN A 122 -6.25 20.38 4.19
CA ASN A 122 -7.54 21.06 4.32
C ASN A 122 -8.48 20.79 3.13
N SER A 123 -7.94 20.74 1.91
CA SER A 123 -8.74 20.41 0.73
C SER A 123 -9.25 18.96 0.77
N LEU A 124 -8.42 18.02 1.22
CA LEU A 124 -8.80 16.61 1.36
C LEU A 124 -9.82 16.39 2.47
N ILE A 125 -9.74 17.13 3.57
CA ILE A 125 -10.71 17.04 4.67
C ILE A 125 -12.06 17.60 4.25
N LYS A 126 -12.09 18.73 3.54
CA LYS A 126 -13.34 19.40 3.14
C LYS A 126 -14.03 18.70 1.97
N ASN A 127 -13.28 18.43 0.90
CA ASN A 127 -13.81 17.94 -0.37
C ASN A 127 -13.01 16.70 -0.88
N PRO A 128 -12.99 15.59 -0.13
CA PRO A 128 -12.16 14.42 -0.45
C PRO A 128 -12.46 13.84 -1.84
N GLU A 129 -13.76 13.74 -2.20
CA GLU A 129 -14.19 13.13 -3.46
C GLU A 129 -13.78 13.97 -4.68
N GLU A 130 -13.86 15.30 -4.58
CA GLU A 130 -13.49 16.22 -5.66
C GLU A 130 -11.99 16.16 -5.92
N VAL A 131 -11.17 16.19 -4.86
CA VAL A 131 -9.71 16.12 -4.98
C VAL A 131 -9.27 14.76 -5.52
N LEU A 132 -9.92 13.67 -5.08
CA LEU A 132 -9.66 12.32 -5.59
C LEU A 132 -10.04 12.18 -7.07
N ALA A 133 -11.17 12.75 -7.50
CA ALA A 133 -11.61 12.72 -8.89
C ALA A 133 -10.72 13.57 -9.82
N ALA A 134 -10.16 14.68 -9.31
CA ALA A 134 -9.23 15.54 -10.03
C ALA A 134 -7.82 14.94 -10.16
N ALA A 135 -7.46 13.97 -9.31
CA ALA A 135 -6.14 13.37 -9.32
C ALA A 135 -5.89 12.55 -10.61
N PRO A 136 -4.68 12.62 -11.18
CA PRO A 136 -4.27 11.72 -12.27
C PRO A 136 -4.59 10.27 -11.92
N LYS A 137 -5.28 9.56 -12.81
CA LYS A 137 -5.49 8.12 -12.62
C LYS A 137 -4.14 7.43 -12.69
N ALA A 138 -3.83 6.60 -11.69
CA ALA A 138 -2.67 5.74 -11.75
C ALA A 138 -2.74 4.94 -13.06
N GLN A 139 -1.88 5.26 -14.03
CA GLN A 139 -1.71 4.43 -15.22
C GLN A 139 -1.21 3.09 -14.69
N GLY A 140 -2.01 2.05 -14.94
CA GLY A 140 -1.85 0.78 -14.28
C GLY A 140 -0.39 0.37 -14.22
N GLN A 141 0.15 0.32 -13.00
CA GLN A 141 1.07 -0.76 -12.70
C GLN A 141 0.20 -2.01 -12.70
N ILE A 142 -0.12 -2.48 -13.91
CA ILE A 142 -0.12 -3.92 -14.11
C ILE A 142 1.29 -4.26 -13.63
N LEU A 143 1.40 -4.82 -12.43
CA LEU A 143 2.42 -5.81 -12.18
C LEU A 143 2.10 -6.92 -13.18
N SER A 144 2.44 -6.65 -14.44
CA SER A 144 2.72 -7.67 -15.39
C SER A 144 3.94 -8.26 -14.73
N ARG A 145 3.70 -9.36 -14.02
CA ARG A 145 4.66 -10.43 -13.86
C ARG A 145 5.01 -10.91 -15.27
N LYS A 146 5.57 -10.02 -16.09
CA LYS A 146 6.45 -10.34 -17.17
C LYS A 146 7.72 -10.71 -16.44
N PRO A 147 8.16 -11.97 -16.46
CA PRO A 147 9.56 -12.22 -16.19
C PRO A 147 10.33 -11.29 -17.12
N LYS A 148 11.41 -10.67 -16.60
CA LYS A 148 12.36 -9.94 -17.42
C LYS A 148 12.68 -10.80 -18.64
N VAL A 149 12.13 -10.44 -19.80
CA VAL A 149 12.68 -10.90 -21.07
C VAL A 149 13.86 -9.96 -21.26
N ASP A 150 14.96 -10.33 -20.63
CA ASP A 150 16.26 -9.90 -21.11
C ASP A 150 16.30 -10.24 -22.59
N THR A 151 16.85 -9.38 -23.43
CA THR A 151 17.04 -9.65 -24.86
C THR A 151 17.90 -10.90 -25.11
N SER A 152 18.55 -11.44 -24.06
CA SER A 152 19.17 -12.77 -24.00
C SER A 152 18.16 -13.93 -24.06
N SER A 153 16.95 -13.73 -23.54
CA SER A 153 15.94 -14.79 -23.40
C SER A 153 15.26 -15.14 -24.72
N ASN A 154 15.20 -14.25 -25.71
CA ASN A 154 14.64 -14.64 -27.02
C ASN A 154 15.59 -15.59 -27.78
N ASP A 155 16.90 -15.32 -27.79
CA ASP A 155 17.89 -16.22 -28.39
C ASP A 155 17.96 -17.56 -27.64
N GLU A 156 17.84 -17.53 -26.32
CA GLU A 156 17.81 -18.74 -25.50
C GLU A 156 16.50 -19.52 -25.67
N LEU A 157 15.36 -18.84 -25.85
CA LEU A 157 14.08 -19.46 -26.18
C LEU A 157 14.10 -20.08 -27.59
N GLU A 158 14.73 -19.42 -28.56
CA GLU A 158 14.93 -19.94 -29.92
C GLU A 158 15.80 -21.21 -29.88
N LYS A 159 16.91 -21.18 -29.14
CA LYS A 159 17.78 -22.35 -28.92
C LYS A 159 17.04 -23.49 -28.23
N LEU A 160 16.29 -23.21 -27.15
CA LEU A 160 15.51 -24.23 -26.43
C LEU A 160 14.36 -24.80 -27.30
N ARG A 161 13.80 -24.02 -28.21
CA ARG A 161 12.82 -24.50 -29.21
C ARG A 161 13.46 -25.39 -30.26
N GLN A 162 14.63 -25.03 -30.76
CA GLN A 162 15.40 -25.84 -31.70
C GLN A 162 15.85 -27.16 -31.04
N GLU A 163 16.31 -27.10 -29.80
CA GLU A 163 16.72 -28.28 -29.03
C GLU A 163 15.52 -29.19 -28.73
N ASN A 164 14.37 -28.64 -28.35
CA ASN A 164 13.13 -29.41 -28.21
C ASN A 164 12.69 -30.06 -29.53
N ALA A 165 12.79 -29.35 -30.66
CA ALA A 165 12.45 -29.90 -31.97
C ALA A 165 13.39 -31.05 -32.34
N LYS A 166 14.70 -30.90 -32.05
CA LYS A 166 15.71 -31.93 -32.26
C LYS A 166 15.48 -33.15 -31.36
N LEU A 167 15.27 -32.96 -30.06
CA LEU A 167 14.97 -34.04 -29.12
C LEU A 167 13.68 -34.77 -29.49
N ARG A 168 12.63 -34.06 -29.93
CA ARG A 168 11.39 -34.68 -30.43
C ARG A 168 11.64 -35.50 -31.69
N ALA A 169 12.47 -35.01 -32.61
CA ALA A 169 12.85 -35.75 -33.81
C ALA A 169 13.69 -36.99 -33.49
N GLU A 170 14.61 -36.91 -32.53
CA GLU A 170 15.41 -38.05 -32.05
C GLU A 170 14.55 -39.09 -31.33
N ILE A 171 13.61 -38.65 -30.49
CA ILE A 171 12.62 -39.55 -29.87
C ILE A 171 11.76 -40.22 -30.94
N GLN A 172 11.30 -39.48 -31.95
CA GLN A 172 10.49 -40.04 -33.03
C GLN A 172 11.30 -41.01 -33.90
N ALA A 173 12.55 -40.69 -34.22
CA ALA A 173 13.46 -41.57 -34.96
C ALA A 173 13.76 -42.84 -34.16
N GLY A 174 14.03 -42.72 -32.87
CA GLY A 174 14.19 -43.87 -31.97
C GLY A 174 12.92 -44.74 -31.92
N LEU A 175 11.74 -44.12 -31.80
CA LEU A 175 10.47 -44.85 -31.87
C LEU A 175 10.29 -45.58 -33.20
N ASP A 176 10.65 -44.96 -34.33
CA ASP A 176 10.56 -45.58 -35.65
C ASP A 176 11.63 -46.67 -35.88
N GLU A 177 12.78 -46.61 -35.18
CA GLU A 177 13.82 -47.65 -35.15
C GLU A 177 13.42 -48.87 -34.29
N PHE A 178 12.47 -48.73 -33.36
CA PHE A 178 11.95 -49.86 -32.59
C PHE A 178 10.94 -50.68 -33.43
N PRO A 179 11.28 -51.92 -33.87
CA PRO A 179 10.42 -52.71 -34.76
C PRO A 179 9.06 -53.06 -34.13
N GLN A 180 8.96 -53.08 -32.80
CA GLN A 180 7.71 -53.29 -32.08
C GLN A 180 6.75 -52.09 -32.21
N TYR A 181 7.28 -50.86 -32.25
CA TYR A 181 6.48 -49.65 -32.39
C TYR A 181 5.96 -49.48 -33.82
N ALA A 182 6.78 -49.80 -34.83
CA ALA A 182 6.35 -49.84 -36.23
C ALA A 182 5.18 -50.82 -36.44
N LYS A 183 5.27 -52.02 -35.86
CA LYS A 183 4.20 -53.02 -35.91
C LYS A 183 2.94 -52.56 -35.18
N LEU A 184 3.08 -51.92 -34.02
CA LEU A 184 1.95 -51.36 -33.27
C LEU A 184 1.25 -50.22 -34.05
N LYS A 185 2.02 -49.32 -34.68
CA LYS A 185 1.51 -48.22 -35.49
C LYS A 185 0.74 -48.73 -36.72
N GLN A 186 1.22 -49.80 -37.35
CA GLN A 186 0.51 -50.48 -38.42
C GLN A 186 -0.82 -51.08 -37.93
N MET A 187 -0.82 -51.79 -36.80
CA MET A 187 -2.04 -52.37 -36.22
C MET A 187 -3.08 -51.31 -35.83
N ILE A 188 -2.64 -50.16 -35.32
CA ILE A 188 -3.53 -49.03 -34.99
C ILE A 188 -4.18 -48.48 -36.27
N ASN A 189 -3.40 -48.27 -37.33
CA ASN A 189 -3.91 -47.76 -38.60
C ASN A 189 -4.91 -48.75 -39.25
N GLU A 190 -4.62 -50.04 -39.21
CA GLU A 190 -5.54 -51.09 -39.69
C GLU A 190 -6.86 -51.07 -38.90
N ARG A 191 -6.80 -50.98 -37.57
CA ARG A 191 -7.99 -50.85 -36.71
C ARG A 191 -8.78 -49.57 -36.98
N GLU A 192 -8.12 -48.44 -37.25
CA GLU A 192 -8.80 -47.19 -37.58
C GLU A 192 -9.53 -47.24 -38.93
N ILE A 193 -8.96 -47.94 -39.91
CA ILE A 193 -9.57 -48.18 -41.21
C ILE A 193 -10.80 -49.09 -41.04
N GLU A 194 -10.68 -50.16 -40.25
CA GLU A 194 -11.81 -51.04 -39.92
C GLU A 194 -12.93 -50.28 -39.20
N ILE A 195 -12.61 -49.49 -38.18
CA ILE A 195 -13.59 -48.67 -37.45
C ILE A 195 -14.28 -47.68 -38.40
N ARG A 196 -13.53 -47.00 -39.28
CA ARG A 196 -14.13 -46.12 -40.31
C ARG A 196 -15.02 -46.90 -41.28
N GLY A 197 -14.60 -48.07 -41.73
CA GLY A 197 -15.35 -48.92 -42.65
C GLY A 197 -16.59 -49.56 -42.05
N VAL A 198 -16.61 -49.80 -40.73
CA VAL A 198 -17.78 -50.25 -39.98
C VAL A 198 -18.73 -49.08 -39.73
N LYS A 199 -18.20 -47.92 -39.36
CA LYS A 199 -18.99 -46.69 -39.16
C LYS A 199 -19.67 -46.19 -40.43
N ALA A 200 -19.10 -46.47 -41.61
CA ALA A 200 -19.71 -46.14 -42.90
C ALA A 200 -20.78 -47.16 -43.37
N ARG A 201 -20.88 -48.32 -42.70
CA ARG A 201 -21.84 -49.40 -43.01
C ARG A 201 -23.00 -49.50 -42.01
N LEU A 202 -22.99 -48.67 -40.97
CA LEU A 202 -24.11 -48.40 -40.06
C LEU A 202 -24.83 -47.13 -40.52
#